data_AF-X6LG16-F1
#
_entry.id   AF-X6LG16-F1
#
_cell.length_a   1.000
_cell.length_b   1.000
_cell.length_c   1.000
_cell.angle_alpha   90.00
_cell.angle_beta   90.00
_cell.angle_gamma   90.00
#
_symmetry.space_group_name_H-M   'P 1'
#
loop_
_entity.id
_entity.type
_entity.pdbx_description
1 polymer ?
#
loop_
_entity_poly.entity_id
_entity_poly.type
_entity_poly.pdbx_seq_one_letter_code
_entity_poly.pdbx_strand_id
1 'polypeptide(L)'
;MESHLPNFQYVLNHRDIHLCIIDQIKIIQIQFNTLDNNNLINDQLNLLQYLCISTETSDVVVQCYKQVFKKYYWKCADLLCVISVKLNEQQLDDVFEFFMDGLVHKDECIHYRCAESIVKIALKLNERQLNKVFECLMNAFDSGKIT
;
A
#
# COMPACT_ATOMS: atom_id res chain seq x y z
N MET A 1 29.04 -8.12 -16.54
CA MET A 1 28.21 -9.10 -15.82
C MET A 1 26.90 -9.16 -16.60
N GLU A 2 26.74 -10.14 -17.48
CA GLU A 2 25.52 -10.29 -18.27
C GLU A 2 24.35 -10.52 -17.31
N SER A 3 23.40 -9.59 -17.27
CA SER A 3 22.23 -9.73 -16.44
C SER A 3 21.30 -10.75 -17.10
N HIS A 4 21.27 -11.99 -16.57
CA HIS A 4 20.27 -13.00 -16.94
C HIS A 4 18.83 -12.62 -16.53
N LEU A 5 18.57 -11.35 -16.21
CA LEU A 5 17.29 -10.79 -15.79
C LEU A 5 16.12 -11.16 -16.74
N PRO A 6 16.29 -11.18 -18.08
CA PRO A 6 15.21 -11.58 -18.99
C PRO A 6 14.77 -13.04 -18.79
N ASN A 7 15.69 -13.94 -18.45
CA ASN A 7 15.38 -15.37 -18.27
C ASN A 7 14.55 -15.63 -17.00
N PHE A 8 14.70 -14.78 -15.97
CA PHE A 8 13.93 -14.89 -14.74
C PHE A 8 12.55 -14.23 -14.82
N GLN A 9 12.30 -13.32 -15.76
CA GLN A 9 10.98 -12.71 -15.93
C GLN A 9 9.90 -13.77 -16.24
N TYR A 10 10.22 -14.80 -17.02
CA TYR A 10 9.28 -15.90 -17.30
C TYR A 10 8.93 -16.71 -16.04
N VAL A 11 9.93 -16.93 -15.18
CA VAL A 11 9.75 -17.62 -13.90
C VAL A 11 8.88 -16.78 -12.96
N LEU A 12 9.15 -15.47 -12.85
CA LEU A 12 8.38 -14.58 -11.99
C LEU A 12 6.93 -14.38 -12.45
N ASN A 13 6.59 -14.67 -13.71
CA ASN A 13 5.23 -14.63 -14.23
C ASN A 13 4.48 -15.96 -14.09
N HIS A 14 5.12 -17.01 -13.56
CA HIS A 14 4.48 -18.30 -13.40
C HIS A 14 3.44 -18.27 -12.28
N ARG A 15 2.20 -18.69 -12.59
CA ARG A 15 1.07 -18.66 -11.66
C ARG A 15 1.35 -19.35 -10.32
N ASP A 16 2.03 -20.50 -10.35
CA ASP A 16 2.35 -21.24 -9.12
C ASP A 16 3.29 -20.46 -8.17
N ILE A 17 4.18 -19.62 -8.72
CA ILE A 17 5.04 -18.75 -7.91
C ILE A 17 4.19 -17.66 -7.24
N HIS A 18 3.22 -17.08 -7.96
CA HIS A 18 2.29 -16.11 -7.37
C HIS A 18 1.46 -16.75 -6.26
N LEU A 19 0.94 -17.96 -6.46
CA LEU A 19 0.21 -18.69 -5.44
C LEU A 19 1.06 -18.95 -4.18
N CYS A 20 2.30 -19.42 -4.37
CA CYS A 20 3.23 -19.64 -3.26
C CYS A 20 3.51 -18.35 -2.48
N ILE A 21 3.73 -17.23 -3.18
CA ILE A 21 3.93 -15.92 -2.55
C ILE A 21 2.68 -15.48 -1.77
N ILE A 22 1.49 -15.64 -2.36
CA ILE A 22 0.22 -15.31 -1.71
C ILE A 22 0.04 -16.12 -0.42
N ASP A 23 0.36 -17.42 -0.45
CA ASP A 23 0.28 -18.26 0.75
C ASP A 23 1.27 -17.82 1.83
N GLN A 24 2.49 -17.40 1.46
CA GLN A 24 3.44 -16.80 2.41
C GLN A 24 2.92 -15.49 3.00
N ILE A 25 2.31 -14.61 2.20
CA ILE A 25 1.73 -13.36 2.69
C ILE A 25 0.59 -13.65 3.68
N LYS A 26 -0.26 -14.64 3.41
CA LYS A 26 -1.34 -15.05 4.34
C LYS A 26 -0.80 -15.56 5.67
N ILE A 27 0.31 -16.29 5.67
CA ILE A 27 0.97 -16.72 6.90
C ILE A 27 1.46 -15.50 7.70
N ILE A 28 2.06 -14.52 7.02
CA ILE A 28 2.48 -13.24 7.65
C ILE A 28 1.27 -12.46 8.20
N GLN A 29 0.15 -12.42 7.48
CA GLN A 29 -1.09 -11.78 7.95
C GLN A 29 -1.62 -12.41 9.26
N ILE A 30 -1.62 -13.74 9.35
CA ILE A 30 -2.03 -14.46 10.57
C ILE A 30 -1.08 -14.13 11.72
N GLN A 31 0.21 -14.04 11.43
CA GLN A 31 1.24 -13.68 12.40
C GLN A 31 1.02 -12.28 12.98
N PHE A 32 0.60 -11.30 12.19
CA PHE A 32 0.29 -9.95 12.68
C PHE A 32 -0.83 -9.90 13.73
N ASN A 33 -1.75 -10.87 13.72
CA ASN A 33 -2.83 -10.96 14.71
C ASN A 33 -2.39 -11.64 16.02
N THR A 34 -1.29 -12.41 16.00
CA THR A 34 -0.90 -13.29 17.11
C THR A 34 0.41 -12.89 17.77
N LEU A 35 1.29 -12.17 17.08
CA LEU A 35 2.59 -11.73 17.61
C LEU A 35 2.52 -10.36 18.28
N ASP A 36 3.20 -10.24 19.42
CA ASP A 36 3.44 -8.96 20.11
C ASP A 36 4.88 -8.44 19.95
N ASN A 37 5.69 -9.10 19.12
CA ASN A 37 7.06 -8.70 18.86
C ASN A 37 7.13 -7.65 17.73
N ASN A 38 7.16 -6.37 18.12
CA ASN A 38 7.20 -5.23 17.19
C ASN A 38 8.39 -5.25 16.22
N ASN A 39 9.56 -5.78 16.61
CA ASN A 39 10.73 -5.84 15.73
C ASN A 39 10.50 -6.82 14.58
N LEU A 40 10.03 -8.02 14.90
CA LEU A 40 9.71 -9.03 13.90
C LEU A 40 8.63 -8.54 12.93
N ILE A 41 7.61 -7.86 13.45
CA ILE A 41 6.53 -7.32 12.61
C ILE A 41 7.06 -6.23 11.67
N ASN A 42 7.96 -5.36 12.14
CA ASN A 42 8.60 -4.37 11.29
C ASN A 42 9.40 -5.02 10.15
N ASP A 43 10.17 -6.07 10.43
CA ASP A 43 10.94 -6.80 9.42
C ASP A 43 10.02 -7.48 8.40
N GLN A 44 8.92 -8.08 8.86
CA GLN A 44 7.92 -8.69 7.99
C GLN A 44 7.24 -7.65 7.10
N LEU A 45 6.85 -6.49 7.64
CA LEU A 45 6.27 -5.40 6.86
C LEU A 45 7.23 -4.91 5.77
N ASN A 46 8.52 -4.77 6.08
CA ASN A 46 9.55 -4.42 5.10
C ASN A 46 9.68 -5.47 4.00
N LEU A 47 9.55 -6.76 4.34
CA LEU A 47 9.69 -7.85 3.37
C LEU A 47 8.57 -7.84 2.32
N LEU A 48 7.34 -7.49 2.72
CA LEU A 48 6.17 -7.51 1.83
C LEU A 48 6.32 -6.63 0.57
N GLN A 49 7.06 -5.51 0.64
CA GLN A 49 7.25 -4.63 -0.53
C GLN A 49 7.98 -5.33 -1.69
N TYR A 50 8.79 -6.35 -1.39
CA TYR A 50 9.53 -7.13 -2.39
C TYR A 50 8.68 -8.23 -3.02
N LEU A 51 7.56 -8.59 -2.38
CA LEU A 51 6.62 -9.60 -2.88
C LEU A 51 5.62 -9.04 -3.91
N CYS A 52 5.57 -7.71 -4.07
CA CYS A 52 4.80 -7.04 -5.13
C CYS A 52 5.45 -7.27 -6.50
N ILE A 53 5.30 -8.48 -7.06
CA ILE A 53 5.89 -8.89 -8.35
C ILE A 53 4.85 -9.02 -9.47
N SER A 54 3.57 -9.08 -9.11
CA SER A 54 2.41 -9.17 -10.00
C SER A 54 1.27 -8.32 -9.46
N THR A 55 0.21 -8.14 -10.24
CA THR A 55 -0.99 -7.43 -9.76
C THR A 55 -1.62 -8.17 -8.57
N GLU A 56 -1.76 -9.49 -8.66
CA GLU A 56 -2.38 -10.35 -7.65
C GLU A 56 -1.60 -10.33 -6.32
N THR A 57 -0.28 -10.45 -6.40
CA THR A 57 0.57 -10.42 -5.21
C THR A 57 0.57 -9.03 -4.57
N SER A 58 0.60 -7.97 -5.38
CA SER A 58 0.52 -6.58 -4.89
C SER A 58 -0.81 -6.28 -4.21
N ASP A 59 -1.92 -6.82 -4.71
CA ASP A 59 -3.25 -6.64 -4.09
C ASP A 59 -3.28 -7.20 -2.67
N VAL A 60 -2.80 -8.43 -2.49
CA VAL A 60 -2.72 -9.06 -1.16
C VAL A 60 -1.79 -8.28 -0.22
N VAL A 61 -0.67 -7.75 -0.72
CA VAL A 61 0.23 -6.88 0.07
C VAL A 61 -0.46 -5.59 0.49
N VAL A 62 -1.17 -4.91 -0.42
CA VAL A 62 -1.94 -3.69 -0.10
C VAL A 62 -2.96 -3.98 0.99
N GLN A 63 -3.74 -5.06 0.86
CA GLN A 63 -4.71 -5.47 1.88
C GLN A 63 -4.03 -5.79 3.22
N CYS A 64 -2.86 -6.41 3.19
CA CYS A 64 -2.06 -6.70 4.38
C CYS A 64 -1.63 -5.41 5.10
N TYR A 65 -1.13 -4.40 4.38
CA TYR A 65 -0.80 -3.11 4.97
C TYR A 65 -2.02 -2.37 5.52
N LYS A 66 -3.16 -2.38 4.79
CA LYS A 66 -4.42 -1.79 5.27
C LYS A 66 -4.90 -2.41 6.57
N GLN A 67 -4.84 -3.75 6.67
CA GLN A 67 -5.28 -4.49 7.85
C GLN A 67 -4.57 -4.04 9.13
N VAL A 68 -3.24 -3.84 9.07
CA VAL A 68 -2.44 -3.48 10.25
C VAL A 68 -2.11 -2.00 10.35
N PHE A 69 -2.64 -1.19 9.43
CA PHE A 69 -2.34 0.23 9.30
C PHE A 69 -2.56 0.98 10.61
N LYS A 70 -3.67 0.76 11.30
CA LYS A 70 -3.96 1.47 12.56
C LYS A 70 -2.87 1.27 13.62
N LYS A 71 -2.24 0.09 13.68
CA LYS A 71 -1.17 -0.23 14.65
C LYS A 71 0.19 0.32 14.19
N TYR A 72 0.46 0.30 12.88
CA TYR A 72 1.75 0.67 12.30
C TYR A 72 1.61 1.77 11.24
N TYR A 73 0.81 2.80 11.52
CA TYR A 73 0.34 3.77 10.52
C TYR A 73 1.49 4.48 9.82
N TRP A 74 2.54 4.86 10.58
CA TRP A 74 3.72 5.49 10.00
C TRP A 74 4.43 4.56 9.01
N LYS A 75 4.67 3.30 9.41
CA LYS A 75 5.39 2.33 8.59
C LYS A 75 4.58 1.90 7.36
N CYS A 76 3.29 1.62 7.54
CA CYS A 76 2.42 1.18 6.46
C CYS A 76 2.17 2.29 5.44
N ALA A 77 2.02 3.55 5.89
CA ALA A 77 1.91 4.70 5.00
C ALA A 77 3.15 4.84 4.09
N ASP A 78 4.36 4.77 4.67
CA ASP A 78 5.60 4.83 3.89
C ASP A 78 5.72 3.65 2.92
N LEU A 79 5.38 2.42 3.35
CA LEU A 79 5.45 1.23 2.50
C LEU A 79 4.42 1.27 1.36
N LEU A 80 3.19 1.73 1.62
CA LEU A 80 2.16 1.96 0.60
C LEU A 80 2.64 2.99 -0.43
N CYS A 81 3.29 4.07 0.01
CA CYS A 81 3.92 5.03 -0.90
C CYS A 81 5.03 4.38 -1.74
N VAL A 82 5.87 3.53 -1.13
CA VAL A 82 6.97 2.84 -1.85
C VAL A 82 6.44 1.89 -2.91
N ILE A 83 5.41 1.10 -2.61
CA ILE A 83 4.87 0.13 -3.58
C ILE A 83 3.97 0.77 -4.63
N SER A 84 3.51 2.02 -4.43
CA SER A 84 2.63 2.72 -5.38
C SER A 84 3.14 2.72 -6.83
N VAL A 85 4.45 2.78 -7.03
CA VAL A 85 5.09 2.75 -8.37
C VAL A 85 4.99 1.40 -9.07
N LYS A 86 4.61 0.34 -8.34
CA LYS A 86 4.42 -1.03 -8.86
C LYS A 86 2.95 -1.35 -9.11
N LEU A 87 2.04 -0.50 -8.62
CA LEU A 87 0.60 -0.71 -8.72
C LEU A 87 0.08 -0.27 -10.08
N ASN A 88 -0.92 -0.96 -10.59
CA ASN A 88 -1.70 -0.46 -11.73
C ASN A 88 -2.66 0.65 -11.29
N GLU A 89 -3.28 1.33 -12.26
CA GLU A 89 -4.17 2.47 -11.98
C GLU A 89 -5.30 2.12 -11.00
N GLN A 90 -5.92 0.94 -11.14
CA GLN A 90 -7.04 0.53 -10.29
C GLN A 90 -6.60 0.25 -8.84
N GLN A 91 -5.43 -0.36 -8.66
CA GLN A 91 -4.85 -0.59 -7.34
C GLN A 91 -4.40 0.73 -6.69
N LEU A 92 -3.90 1.66 -7.50
CA LEU A 92 -3.52 2.99 -7.02
C LEU A 92 -4.74 3.81 -6.60
N ASP A 93 -5.86 3.68 -7.31
CA ASP A 93 -7.16 4.24 -6.90
C ASP A 93 -7.60 3.72 -5.52
N ASP A 94 -7.43 2.42 -5.26
CA ASP A 94 -7.76 1.79 -3.97
C ASP A 94 -6.84 2.23 -2.82
N VAL A 95 -5.56 2.44 -3.08
CA VAL A 95 -4.62 3.00 -2.08
C VAL A 95 -4.93 4.47 -1.80
N PHE A 96 -5.27 5.23 -2.83
CA PHE A 96 -5.64 6.64 -2.69
C PHE A 96 -6.92 6.81 -1.86
N GLU A 97 -7.97 6.05 -2.19
CA GLU A 97 -9.25 6.08 -1.45
C GLU A 97 -9.04 5.75 0.03
N PHE A 98 -8.19 4.77 0.33
CA PHE A 98 -7.81 4.44 1.68
C PHE A 98 -7.11 5.59 2.44
N PHE A 99 -6.22 6.34 1.79
CA PHE A 99 -5.61 7.51 2.44
C PHE A 99 -6.62 8.65 2.62
N MET A 100 -7.56 8.84 1.70
CA MET A 100 -8.65 9.81 1.85
C MET A 100 -9.53 9.49 3.06
N ASP A 101 -9.86 8.22 3.28
CA ASP A 101 -10.57 7.79 4.49
C ASP A 101 -9.78 8.09 5.76
N GLY A 102 -8.45 8.01 5.67
CA GLY A 102 -7.56 8.39 6.77
C GLY A 102 -7.51 9.89 7.07
N LEU A 103 -7.82 10.77 6.11
CA LEU A 103 -7.90 12.21 6.35
C LEU A 103 -9.05 12.59 7.29
N VAL A 104 -10.12 11.80 7.33
CA VAL A 104 -11.26 12.04 8.21
C VAL A 104 -11.15 11.28 9.53
N HIS A 105 -10.00 10.65 9.79
CA HIS A 105 -9.76 9.88 11.00
C HIS A 105 -9.56 10.81 12.20
N LYS A 106 -10.12 10.43 13.36
CA LYS A 106 -10.05 11.22 14.62
C LYS A 106 -8.66 11.32 15.25
N ASP A 107 -7.73 10.51 14.76
CA ASP A 107 -6.36 10.46 15.27
C ASP A 107 -5.52 11.38 14.41
N GLU A 108 -5.06 12.48 14.99
CA GLU A 108 -4.30 13.52 14.29
C GLU A 108 -3.02 12.97 13.64
N CYS A 109 -2.38 11.97 14.25
CA CYS A 109 -1.19 11.34 13.68
C CYS A 109 -1.54 10.56 12.41
N ILE A 110 -2.65 9.83 12.42
CA ILE A 110 -3.14 9.11 11.23
C ILE A 110 -3.55 10.11 10.15
N HIS A 111 -4.32 11.14 10.50
CA HIS A 111 -4.71 12.23 9.60
C HIS A 111 -3.49 12.83 8.89
N TYR A 112 -2.49 13.27 9.66
CA TYR A 112 -1.29 13.90 9.14
C TYR A 112 -0.51 12.95 8.21
N ARG A 113 -0.36 11.67 8.60
CA ARG A 113 0.34 10.69 7.78
C ARG A 113 -0.37 10.36 6.48
N CYS A 114 -1.70 10.31 6.49
CA CYS A 114 -2.47 10.12 5.26
C CYS A 114 -2.37 11.34 4.33
N ALA A 115 -2.42 12.57 4.88
CA ALA A 115 -2.20 13.79 4.11
C ALA A 115 -0.82 13.82 3.44
N GLU A 116 0.23 13.51 4.20
CA GLU A 116 1.60 13.43 3.68
C GLU A 116 1.72 12.36 2.57
N SER A 117 1.05 11.21 2.75
CA SER A 117 1.07 10.11 1.79
C SER A 117 0.35 10.46 0.49
N ILE A 118 -0.78 11.15 0.57
CA ILE A 118 -1.50 11.67 -0.60
C ILE A 118 -0.59 12.58 -1.43
N VAL A 119 0.13 13.50 -0.79
CA VAL A 119 1.09 14.38 -1.49
C VAL A 119 2.19 13.57 -2.17
N LYS A 120 2.74 12.55 -1.49
CA LYS A 120 3.79 11.68 -2.05
C LYS A 120 3.31 10.91 -3.29
N ILE A 121 2.09 10.37 -3.25
CA ILE A 121 1.56 9.56 -4.37
C ILE A 121 0.93 10.40 -5.47
N ALA A 122 0.52 11.65 -5.21
CA ALA A 122 -0.12 12.51 -6.20
C ALA A 122 0.71 12.68 -7.49
N LEU A 123 2.05 12.69 -7.36
CA LEU A 123 2.98 12.76 -8.48
C LEU A 123 3.00 11.50 -9.38
N LYS A 124 2.33 10.43 -8.96
CA LYS A 124 2.22 9.15 -9.69
C LYS A 124 0.85 8.95 -10.33
N LEU A 125 -0.12 9.81 -10.00
CA LEU A 125 -1.48 9.73 -10.51
C LEU A 125 -1.56 10.27 -11.94
N ASN A 126 -2.39 9.65 -12.77
CA ASN A 126 -2.75 10.23 -14.06
C ASN A 126 -3.78 11.37 -13.87
N GLU A 127 -4.06 12.12 -14.94
CA GLU A 127 -4.97 13.28 -14.90
C GLU A 127 -6.36 12.92 -14.35
N ARG A 128 -6.92 11.77 -14.76
CA ARG A 128 -8.23 11.31 -14.28
C ARG A 128 -8.22 11.11 -12.76
N GLN A 129 -7.22 10.43 -12.25
CA GLN A 129 -7.07 10.15 -10.82
C GLN A 129 -6.83 11.43 -10.03
N LEU A 130 -5.98 12.33 -10.55
CA LEU A 130 -5.70 13.62 -9.93
C LEU A 130 -6.93 14.51 -9.84
N ASN A 131 -7.78 14.53 -10.88
CA ASN A 131 -9.06 15.26 -10.83
C ASN A 131 -9.97 14.72 -9.72
N LYS A 132 -10.06 13.38 -9.56
CA LYS A 132 -10.80 12.75 -8.46
C LYS A 132 -10.21 13.16 -7.10
N VAL A 133 -8.89 13.25 -6.98
CA VAL A 133 -8.22 13.71 -5.75
C VAL A 133 -8.65 15.12 -5.39
N PHE A 134 -8.56 16.05 -6.35
CA PHE A 134 -8.93 17.44 -6.11
C PHE A 134 -10.41 17.58 -5.75
N GLU A 135 -11.30 16.86 -6.44
CA GLU A 135 -12.73 16.86 -6.12
C GLU A 135 -12.99 16.36 -4.69
N CYS A 136 -12.38 15.24 -4.29
CA CYS A 136 -12.54 14.71 -2.95
C CYS A 136 -12.00 15.65 -1.87
N LEU A 137 -10.84 16.30 -2.10
CA LEU A 137 -10.26 17.27 -1.17
C LEU A 137 -11.13 18.53 -1.04
N MET A 138 -11.64 19.08 -2.15
CA MET A 138 -12.56 20.22 -2.12
C MET A 138 -13.85 19.88 -1.36
N ASN A 139 -14.45 18.72 -1.64
CA ASN A 139 -15.64 18.27 -0.92
C ASN A 139 -15.38 18.07 0.58
N ALA A 140 -14.21 17.55 0.96
CA ALA A 140 -13.83 17.39 2.35
C ALA A 140 -13.63 18.75 3.05
N PHE A 141 -13.04 19.73 2.36
CA PHE A 141 -12.85 21.09 2.86
C PHE A 141 -14.20 21.81 3.02
N ASP A 142 -15.05 21.79 1.99
CA ASP A 142 -16.36 22.45 2.01
C ASP A 142 -17.30 21.85 3.06
N SER A 143 -17.18 20.55 3.33
CA SER A 143 -17.94 19.88 4.39
C SER A 143 -17.37 20.09 5.80
N GLY A 144 -16.26 20.81 5.94
CA GLY A 144 -15.57 21.03 7.21
C GLY A 144 -14.95 19.77 7.83
N LYS A 145 -14.77 18.71 7.03
CA LYS A 145 -14.17 17.44 7.47
C LYS A 145 -12.66 17.52 7.59
N ILE A 146 -12.04 18.40 6.80
CA ILE A 146 -10.64 18.79 6.93
C ILE A 146 -10.61 20.31 7.12
N THR A 147 -9.95 20.77 8.19
CA THR A 147 -9.89 22.18 8.62
C THR A 147 -8.47 22.63 8.81
#